data_AF-A0A425WGC3-F1
#
_entry.id   AF-A0A425WGC3-F1
#
_cell.length_a   1.000
_cell.length_b   1.000
_cell.length_c   1.000
_cell.angle_alpha   90.00
_cell.angle_beta   90.00
_cell.angle_gamma   90.00
#
_symmetry.space_group_name_H-M   'P 1'
#
loop_
_entity.id
_entity.type
_entity.pdbx_description
1 polymer ?
#
loop_
_entity_poly.entity_id
_entity_poly.type
_entity_poly.pdbx_seq_one_letter_code
_entity_poly.pdbx_strand_id
1 'polypeptide(L)'
;MSEQTPEKKKRAEDYLSDQEKARYKVIAKRAFVVGLALILIYFIIARWGVISRGWGTVTKVFQPIVIGLIMAYLTNPVMKFFSNIINKLVDLYYKHTHKTRKKHPDGKPVEWIRILSTIIATLVILAAVLIFIVTVVPQFVSTMNELINHIHEKVRGVIDWADKITNYRFKDVMDSARDNKNIDNTIDKGVEIVRKYLNLQSQNQTLSTLTKWGMNAGKVIVNIIIGIFVNVYVLIEKEKFKNWSKKLIYVIFPVKPANYVMQTLRKADEVFYGFIVGKIIDSIIIGIICYFSMLILHFPYAVVCSVIIGVTNVIPIFGPYIGAVPTVALIFVTNPMQGIYFLIYVIVLQQIDGNFIGPKILGDSTGVSPFWVIFAITVGGGLFGIPGMIIGVPMVSLILWIIKRISDHFLRKRKMVVSSAVYQNLDYVDPQTGEYVQKKENKSKKYMGIVGKMLDKRKKQAPKK
;
A
#
# COMPACT_ATOMS: atom_id res chain seq x y z
N MET A 1 -5.25 60.52 -55.09
CA MET A 1 -5.80 59.19 -54.79
C MET A 1 -5.33 58.25 -55.89
N SER A 2 -4.34 57.38 -55.63
CA SER A 2 -3.77 56.52 -56.67
C SER A 2 -4.74 55.40 -57.05
N GLU A 3 -5.14 55.41 -58.31
CA GLU A 3 -6.06 54.47 -58.93
C GLU A 3 -5.39 53.08 -59.01
N GLN A 4 -5.89 52.11 -58.24
CA GLN A 4 -5.39 50.74 -58.31
C GLN A 4 -5.82 50.13 -59.66
N THR A 5 -4.83 49.78 -60.50
CA THR A 5 -5.01 49.14 -61.80
C THR A 5 -5.89 47.87 -61.66
N PRO A 6 -6.84 47.60 -62.57
CA PRO A 6 -7.79 46.48 -62.47
C PRO A 6 -7.13 45.11 -62.18
N GLU A 7 -5.90 44.88 -62.65
CA GLU A 7 -5.08 43.71 -62.32
C GLU A 7 -4.75 43.54 -60.83
N LYS A 8 -4.45 44.64 -60.11
CA LYS A 8 -4.13 44.58 -58.67
C LYS A 8 -5.35 44.24 -57.83
N LYS A 9 -6.52 44.74 -58.23
CA LYS A 9 -7.81 44.44 -57.58
C LYS A 9 -8.20 42.98 -57.79
N LYS A 10 -8.07 42.48 -59.02
CA LYS A 10 -8.33 41.09 -59.39
C LYS A 10 -7.39 40.10 -58.68
N ARG A 11 -6.09 40.43 -58.56
CA ARG A 11 -5.15 39.65 -57.73
C ARG A 11 -5.55 39.64 -56.27
N ALA A 12 -5.91 40.78 -55.68
CA ALA A 12 -6.30 40.85 -54.27
C ALA A 12 -7.57 40.02 -53.99
N GLU A 13 -8.54 40.01 -54.90
CA GLU A 13 -9.75 39.16 -54.82
C GLU A 13 -9.40 37.66 -54.95
N ASP A 14 -8.51 37.29 -55.87
CA ASP A 14 -8.04 35.90 -56.00
C ASP A 14 -7.28 35.41 -54.75
N TYR A 15 -6.41 36.26 -54.17
CA TYR A 15 -5.68 35.95 -52.93
C TYR A 15 -6.62 35.77 -51.74
N LEU A 16 -7.68 36.57 -51.62
CA LEU A 16 -8.69 36.44 -50.57
C LEU A 16 -9.52 35.15 -50.75
N SER A 17 -9.92 34.84 -51.98
CA SER A 17 -10.62 33.59 -52.35
C SER A 17 -9.77 32.34 -52.04
N ASP A 18 -8.47 32.37 -52.34
CA ASP A 18 -7.57 31.25 -52.04
C ASP A 18 -7.32 31.08 -50.54
N GLN A 19 -7.26 32.17 -49.77
CA GLN A 19 -7.21 32.11 -48.31
C GLN A 19 -8.49 31.51 -47.70
N GLU A 20 -9.67 31.87 -48.23
CA GLU A 20 -10.94 31.31 -47.79
C GLU A 20 -11.05 29.82 -48.12
N LYS A 21 -10.66 29.39 -49.32
CA LYS A 21 -10.57 27.97 -49.71
C LYS A 21 -9.58 27.20 -48.81
N ALA A 22 -8.45 27.79 -48.47
CA ALA A 22 -7.48 27.19 -47.56
C ALA A 22 -8.04 27.03 -46.14
N ARG A 23 -8.73 28.05 -45.61
CA ARG A 23 -9.43 27.98 -44.32
C ARG A 23 -10.52 26.91 -44.32
N TYR A 24 -11.34 26.84 -45.38
CA TYR A 24 -12.39 25.84 -45.51
C TYR A 24 -11.83 24.42 -45.56
N LYS A 25 -10.71 24.20 -46.28
CA LYS A 25 -10.00 22.90 -46.27
C LYS A 25 -9.51 22.50 -44.88
N VAL A 26 -8.95 23.44 -44.11
CA VAL A 26 -8.48 23.15 -42.73
C VAL A 26 -9.66 22.82 -41.81
N ILE A 27 -10.75 23.58 -41.90
CA ILE A 27 -11.97 23.34 -41.10
C ILE A 27 -12.59 22.00 -41.48
N ALA A 28 -12.71 21.69 -42.78
CA ALA A 28 -13.24 20.43 -43.28
C ALA A 28 -12.38 19.23 -42.82
N LYS A 29 -11.05 19.34 -42.87
CA LYS A 29 -10.14 18.29 -42.38
C LYS A 29 -10.29 18.06 -40.87
N ARG A 30 -10.41 19.13 -40.09
CA ARG A 30 -10.64 19.03 -38.63
C ARG A 30 -12.01 18.44 -38.32
N ALA A 31 -13.06 18.89 -39.00
CA ALA A 31 -14.41 18.35 -38.86
C ALA A 31 -14.47 16.87 -39.22
N PHE A 32 -13.77 16.45 -40.28
CA PHE A 32 -13.65 15.04 -40.65
C PHE A 32 -12.93 14.20 -39.59
N VAL A 33 -11.81 14.69 -39.03
CA VAL A 33 -11.10 14.00 -37.93
C VAL A 33 -11.97 13.91 -36.68
N VAL A 34 -12.69 14.98 -36.33
CA VAL A 34 -13.63 14.98 -35.20
C VAL A 34 -14.78 14.01 -35.43
N GLY A 35 -15.36 13.98 -36.63
CA GLY A 35 -16.41 13.04 -37.00
C GLY A 35 -15.96 11.58 -36.90
N LEU A 36 -14.76 11.27 -37.44
CA LEU A 36 -14.14 9.95 -37.27
C LEU A 36 -13.91 9.61 -35.79
N ALA A 37 -13.41 10.56 -34.99
CA ALA A 37 -13.18 10.35 -33.57
C ALA A 37 -14.49 10.06 -32.80
N LEU A 38 -15.57 10.78 -33.11
CA LEU A 38 -16.88 10.56 -32.51
C LEU A 38 -17.45 9.18 -32.87
N ILE A 39 -17.31 8.75 -34.13
CA ILE A 39 -17.71 7.41 -34.57
C ILE A 39 -16.91 6.33 -33.84
N LEU A 40 -15.60 6.53 -33.67
CA LEU A 40 -14.71 5.63 -32.94
C LEU A 40 -15.10 5.54 -31.45
N ILE A 41 -15.35 6.68 -30.81
CA ILE A 41 -15.81 6.76 -29.42
C ILE A 41 -17.16 6.06 -29.26
N TYR A 42 -18.11 6.31 -30.15
CA TYR A 42 -19.40 5.63 -30.17
C TYR A 42 -19.23 4.11 -30.29
N PHE A 43 -18.36 3.65 -31.19
CA PHE A 43 -18.09 2.21 -31.36
C PHE A 43 -17.47 1.58 -30.10
N ILE A 44 -16.55 2.29 -29.44
CA ILE A 44 -15.93 1.86 -28.18
C ILE A 44 -16.98 1.75 -27.07
N ILE A 45 -17.87 2.74 -26.93
CA ILE A 45 -18.93 2.73 -25.91
C ILE A 45 -19.96 1.63 -26.22
N ALA A 46 -20.41 1.53 -27.47
CA ALA A 46 -21.39 0.54 -27.90
C ALA A 46 -20.88 -0.90 -27.76
N ARG A 47 -19.58 -1.13 -27.93
CA ARG A 47 -18.92 -2.44 -27.74
C ARG A 47 -18.20 -2.58 -26.41
N TRP A 48 -18.45 -1.70 -25.44
CA TRP A 48 -17.76 -1.69 -24.16
C TRP A 48 -17.82 -3.05 -23.45
N GLY A 49 -18.96 -3.74 -23.49
CA GLY A 49 -19.10 -5.07 -22.90
C GLY A 49 -18.25 -6.17 -23.55
N VAL A 50 -17.84 -6.03 -24.81
CA VAL A 50 -16.92 -6.95 -25.49
C VAL A 50 -15.48 -6.54 -25.23
N ILE A 51 -15.18 -5.25 -25.31
CA ILE A 51 -13.85 -4.68 -25.07
C ILE A 51 -13.42 -4.94 -23.62
N SER A 52 -14.30 -4.74 -22.64
CA SER A 52 -14.02 -4.98 -21.21
C SER A 52 -13.80 -6.46 -20.91
N ARG A 53 -14.53 -7.37 -21.58
CA ARG A 53 -14.28 -8.81 -21.48
C ARG A 53 -12.95 -9.21 -22.09
N GLY A 54 -12.62 -8.68 -23.27
CA GLY A 54 -11.31 -8.88 -23.91
C GLY A 54 -10.17 -8.40 -23.01
N TRP A 55 -10.29 -7.19 -22.47
CA TRP A 55 -9.35 -6.63 -21.51
C TRP A 55 -9.22 -7.49 -20.25
N GLY A 56 -10.34 -7.96 -19.69
CA GLY A 56 -10.35 -8.85 -18.54
C GLY A 56 -9.63 -10.18 -18.77
N THR A 57 -9.71 -10.74 -19.99
CA THR A 57 -8.96 -11.94 -20.36
C THR A 57 -7.47 -11.65 -20.43
N VAL A 58 -7.06 -10.55 -21.08
CA VAL A 58 -5.65 -10.14 -21.15
C VAL A 58 -5.08 -9.96 -19.75
N THR A 59 -5.77 -9.23 -18.86
CA THR A 59 -5.29 -9.02 -17.49
C THR A 59 -5.15 -10.33 -16.72
N LYS A 60 -6.06 -11.30 -16.91
CA LYS A 60 -5.98 -12.62 -16.25
C LYS A 60 -4.78 -13.44 -16.73
N VAL A 61 -4.44 -13.36 -18.01
CA VAL A 61 -3.27 -14.06 -18.57
C VAL A 61 -1.96 -13.45 -18.06
N PHE A 62 -1.89 -12.13 -17.90
CA PHE A 62 -0.70 -11.45 -17.38
C PHE A 62 -0.60 -11.47 -15.84
N GLN A 63 -1.70 -11.76 -15.13
CA GLN A 63 -1.75 -11.72 -13.67
C GLN A 63 -0.66 -12.57 -12.99
N PRO A 64 -0.38 -13.82 -13.38
CA PRO A 64 0.68 -14.63 -12.76
C PRO A 64 2.07 -14.02 -12.97
N ILE A 65 2.31 -13.38 -14.12
CA ILE A 65 3.57 -12.69 -14.42
C ILE A 65 3.73 -11.47 -13.53
N VAL A 66 2.66 -10.66 -13.38
CA VAL A 66 2.67 -9.49 -12.50
C VAL A 66 2.91 -9.91 -11.05
N ILE A 67 2.22 -10.95 -10.57
CA ILE A 67 2.43 -11.52 -9.23
C ILE A 67 3.89 -12.01 -9.09
N GLY A 68 4.42 -12.70 -10.10
CA GLY A 68 5.81 -13.17 -10.10
C GLY A 68 6.84 -12.05 -10.06
N LEU A 69 6.61 -10.94 -10.78
CA LEU A 69 7.45 -9.75 -10.73
C LEU A 69 7.42 -9.06 -9.36
N ILE A 70 6.23 -8.98 -8.75
CA ILE A 70 6.08 -8.46 -7.40
C ILE A 70 6.81 -9.37 -6.40
N MET A 71 6.61 -10.69 -6.49
CA MET A 71 7.32 -11.66 -5.66
C MET A 71 8.83 -11.58 -5.86
N ALA A 72 9.33 -11.41 -7.09
CA ALA A 72 10.74 -11.17 -7.38
C ALA A 72 11.27 -9.97 -6.61
N TYR A 73 10.53 -8.88 -6.62
CA TYR A 73 10.94 -7.67 -5.93
C TYR A 73 10.93 -7.85 -4.40
N LEU A 74 9.91 -8.51 -3.85
CA LEU A 74 9.81 -8.82 -2.41
C LEU A 74 10.88 -9.83 -1.94
N THR A 75 11.26 -10.77 -2.80
CA THR A 75 12.26 -11.81 -2.51
C THR A 75 13.69 -11.30 -2.67
N ASN A 76 13.90 -10.22 -3.42
CA ASN A 76 15.22 -9.66 -3.71
C ASN A 76 16.04 -9.27 -2.45
N PRO A 77 15.48 -8.64 -1.40
CA PRO A 77 16.19 -8.44 -0.13
C PRO A 77 16.70 -9.75 0.49
N VAL A 78 15.84 -10.77 0.55
CA VAL A 78 16.18 -12.09 1.11
C VAL A 78 17.27 -12.77 0.28
N MET A 79 17.16 -12.70 -1.06
CA MET A 79 18.20 -13.23 -1.96
C MET A 79 19.53 -12.50 -1.80
N LYS A 80 19.54 -11.16 -1.66
CA LYS A 80 20.78 -10.41 -1.39
C LYS A 80 21.41 -10.80 -0.06
N PHE A 81 20.60 -11.03 0.98
CA PHE A 81 21.09 -11.50 2.27
C PHE A 81 21.82 -12.84 2.15
N PHE A 82 21.19 -13.85 1.53
CA PHE A 82 21.83 -15.14 1.29
C PHE A 82 23.04 -15.04 0.36
N SER A 83 22.95 -14.20 -0.68
CA SER A 83 24.08 -13.98 -1.60
C SER A 83 25.29 -13.39 -0.89
N ASN A 84 25.09 -12.46 0.04
CA ASN A 84 26.17 -11.89 0.85
C ASN A 84 26.76 -12.93 1.80
N ILE A 85 25.94 -13.79 2.41
CA ILE A 85 26.42 -14.89 3.27
C ILE A 85 27.26 -15.88 2.46
N ILE A 86 26.74 -16.37 1.34
CA ILE A 86 27.45 -17.33 0.48
C ILE A 86 28.75 -16.72 -0.05
N ASN A 87 28.73 -15.44 -0.48
CA ASN A 87 29.95 -14.76 -0.91
C ASN A 87 31.00 -14.69 0.20
N LYS A 88 30.62 -14.36 1.44
CA LYS A 88 31.54 -14.34 2.59
C LYS A 88 32.12 -15.72 2.88
N LEU A 89 31.30 -16.77 2.83
CA LEU A 89 31.76 -18.15 3.02
C LEU A 89 32.73 -18.59 1.93
N VAL A 90 32.43 -18.26 0.68
CA VAL A 90 33.32 -18.53 -0.46
C VAL A 90 34.62 -17.75 -0.33
N ASP A 91 34.58 -16.47 0.04
CA ASP A 91 35.79 -15.67 0.27
C ASP A 91 36.65 -16.24 1.41
N LEU A 92 36.04 -16.72 2.50
CA LEU A 92 36.73 -17.40 3.59
C LEU A 92 37.40 -18.70 3.11
N TYR A 93 36.72 -19.51 2.32
CA TYR A 93 37.26 -20.75 1.76
C TYR A 93 38.46 -20.50 0.84
N TYR A 94 38.37 -19.53 -0.07
CA TYR A 94 39.47 -19.18 -0.97
C TYR A 94 40.66 -18.54 -0.23
N LYS A 95 40.40 -17.77 0.84
CA LYS A 95 41.45 -17.24 1.72
C LYS A 95 42.21 -18.36 2.44
N HIS A 96 41.53 -19.41 2.90
CA HIS A 96 42.16 -20.56 3.56
C HIS A 96 42.89 -21.51 2.59
N THR A 97 42.50 -21.55 1.32
CA THR A 97 43.08 -22.46 0.32
C THR A 97 44.17 -21.83 -0.54
N HIS A 98 44.59 -20.59 -0.27
CA HIS A 98 45.57 -19.82 -1.06
C HIS A 98 45.30 -19.79 -2.58
N LYS A 99 44.06 -20.05 -3.01
CA LYS A 99 43.67 -20.03 -4.43
C LYS A 99 43.15 -18.66 -4.84
N THR A 100 43.50 -18.21 -6.04
CA THR A 100 42.99 -16.96 -6.60
C THR A 100 41.54 -17.12 -7.06
N ARG A 101 40.63 -16.36 -6.45
CA ARG A 101 39.22 -16.32 -6.85
C ARG A 101 39.10 -15.52 -8.16
N LYS A 102 38.50 -16.09 -9.21
CA LYS A 102 38.00 -15.32 -10.37
C LYS A 102 36.84 -14.44 -9.90
N LYS A 103 37.14 -13.24 -9.40
CA LYS A 103 36.12 -12.25 -9.07
C LYS A 103 35.54 -11.70 -10.35
N HIS A 104 34.22 -11.54 -10.39
CA HIS A 104 33.57 -10.81 -11.47
C HIS A 104 34.13 -9.37 -11.49
N PRO A 105 34.51 -8.81 -12.65
CA PRO A 105 35.13 -7.48 -12.74
C PRO A 105 34.33 -6.35 -12.06
N ASP A 106 33.02 -6.54 -11.89
CA ASP A 106 32.10 -5.53 -11.33
C ASP A 106 31.84 -5.70 -9.82
N GLY A 107 32.51 -6.64 -9.12
CA GLY A 107 32.27 -6.92 -7.69
C GLY A 107 30.96 -7.66 -7.38
N LYS A 108 30.33 -8.25 -8.40
CA LYS A 108 29.04 -8.95 -8.31
C LYS A 108 29.20 -10.43 -7.90
N PRO A 109 28.16 -11.05 -7.28
CA PRO A 109 28.15 -12.48 -7.04
C PRO A 109 28.37 -13.26 -8.34
N VAL A 110 29.16 -14.33 -8.26
CA VAL A 110 29.33 -15.29 -9.36
C VAL A 110 27.96 -15.89 -9.71
N GLU A 111 27.73 -16.23 -10.98
CA GLU A 111 26.42 -16.63 -11.48
C GLU A 111 25.78 -17.78 -10.68
N TRP A 112 26.56 -18.80 -10.31
CA TRP A 112 26.07 -19.92 -9.48
C TRP A 112 25.64 -19.47 -8.07
N ILE A 113 26.34 -18.50 -7.46
CA ILE A 113 26.01 -17.95 -6.14
C ILE A 113 24.65 -17.28 -6.21
N ARG A 114 24.38 -16.53 -7.29
CA ARG A 114 23.09 -15.87 -7.51
C ARG A 114 21.96 -16.89 -7.69
N ILE A 115 22.17 -17.93 -8.50
CA ILE A 115 21.18 -19.00 -8.70
C ILE A 115 20.86 -19.68 -7.37
N LEU A 116 21.90 -20.10 -6.63
CA LEU A 116 21.72 -20.74 -5.33
C LEU A 116 21.00 -19.83 -4.33
N SER A 117 21.41 -18.56 -4.24
CA SER A 117 20.77 -17.58 -3.34
C SER A 117 19.31 -17.32 -3.70
N THR A 118 18.97 -17.36 -4.98
CA THR A 118 17.59 -17.19 -5.47
C THR A 118 16.72 -18.38 -5.09
N ILE A 119 17.23 -19.60 -5.29
CA ILE A 119 16.54 -20.84 -4.90
C ILE A 119 16.31 -20.86 -3.39
N ILE A 120 17.37 -20.61 -2.61
CA ILE A 120 17.27 -20.59 -1.14
C ILE A 120 16.27 -19.52 -0.68
N ALA A 121 16.35 -18.29 -1.19
CA ALA A 121 15.43 -17.23 -0.80
C ALA A 121 13.98 -17.55 -1.13
N THR A 122 13.73 -18.15 -2.31
CA THR A 122 12.39 -18.56 -2.72
C THR A 122 11.86 -19.69 -1.84
N LEU A 123 12.68 -20.70 -1.54
CA LEU A 123 12.31 -21.79 -0.63
C LEU A 123 12.03 -21.30 0.79
N VAL A 124 12.83 -20.36 1.30
CA VAL A 124 12.63 -19.78 2.64
C VAL A 124 11.30 -19.03 2.72
N ILE A 125 10.96 -18.22 1.71
CA ILE A 125 9.67 -17.51 1.69
C ILE A 125 8.51 -18.50 1.56
N LEU A 126 8.62 -19.49 0.69
CA LEU A 126 7.59 -20.52 0.53
C LEU A 126 7.40 -21.34 1.81
N ALA A 127 8.50 -21.73 2.47
CA ALA A 127 8.44 -22.41 3.76
C ALA A 127 7.80 -21.51 4.82
N ALA A 128 8.15 -20.23 4.90
CA ALA A 128 7.54 -19.29 5.83
C ALA A 128 6.02 -19.15 5.61
N VAL A 129 5.58 -19.04 4.35
CA VAL A 129 4.16 -18.98 3.99
C VAL A 129 3.45 -20.30 4.30
N LEU A 130 4.06 -21.44 3.99
CA LEU A 130 3.48 -22.76 4.25
C LEU A 130 3.38 -23.03 5.75
N ILE A 131 4.42 -22.73 6.52
CA ILE A 131 4.41 -22.82 7.98
C ILE A 131 3.31 -21.92 8.55
N PHE A 132 3.20 -20.68 8.08
CA PHE A 132 2.12 -19.79 8.49
C PHE A 132 0.75 -20.40 8.19
N ILE A 133 0.50 -20.90 6.99
CA ILE A 133 -0.81 -21.50 6.64
C ILE A 133 -1.10 -22.74 7.50
N VAL A 134 -0.14 -23.66 7.60
CA VAL A 134 -0.31 -24.93 8.34
C VAL A 134 -0.42 -24.73 9.85
N THR A 135 0.18 -23.69 10.42
CA THR A 135 0.07 -23.40 11.85
C THR A 135 -1.14 -22.53 12.16
N VAL A 136 -1.35 -21.45 11.42
CA VAL A 136 -2.36 -20.43 11.71
C VAL A 136 -3.75 -20.88 11.32
N VAL A 137 -3.93 -21.50 10.14
CA VAL A 137 -5.27 -21.87 9.66
C VAL A 137 -5.92 -22.94 10.54
N PRO A 138 -5.26 -24.08 10.86
CA PRO A 138 -5.86 -25.08 11.75
C PRO A 138 -6.10 -24.54 13.15
N GLN A 139 -5.16 -23.77 13.71
CA GLN A 139 -5.32 -23.14 15.01
C GLN A 139 -6.50 -22.16 15.03
N PHE A 140 -6.68 -21.40 13.96
CA PHE A 140 -7.82 -20.49 13.83
C PHE A 140 -9.13 -21.27 13.75
N VAL A 141 -9.21 -22.34 12.95
CA VAL A 141 -10.40 -23.19 12.84
C VAL A 141 -10.73 -23.88 14.16
N SER A 142 -9.74 -24.44 14.87
CA SER A 142 -9.95 -25.07 16.18
C SER A 142 -10.41 -24.03 17.20
N THR A 143 -9.81 -22.85 17.22
CA THR A 143 -10.23 -21.72 18.07
C THR A 143 -11.67 -21.32 17.80
N MET A 144 -12.07 -21.23 16.52
CA MET A 144 -13.45 -20.90 16.17
C MET A 144 -14.41 -21.98 16.65
N ASN A 145 -14.06 -23.25 16.53
CA ASN A 145 -14.87 -24.35 17.07
C ASN A 145 -14.97 -24.30 18.61
N GLU A 146 -13.87 -24.06 19.30
CA GLU A 146 -13.85 -23.93 20.77
C GLU A 146 -14.67 -22.73 21.24
N LEU A 147 -14.51 -21.57 20.58
CA LEU A 147 -15.31 -20.38 20.83
C LEU A 147 -16.79 -20.71 20.67
N ILE A 148 -17.17 -21.20 19.50
CA ILE A 148 -18.55 -21.51 19.14
C ILE A 148 -19.20 -22.48 20.15
N ASN A 149 -18.47 -23.47 20.63
CA ASN A 149 -19.01 -24.48 21.55
C ASN A 149 -19.07 -24.00 23.00
N HIS A 150 -18.21 -23.06 23.41
CA HIS A 150 -18.13 -22.58 24.80
C HIS A 150 -18.45 -21.09 24.95
N ILE A 151 -18.97 -20.42 23.92
CA ILE A 151 -19.19 -18.96 23.94
C ILE A 151 -20.13 -18.55 25.07
N HIS A 152 -21.14 -19.37 25.39
CA HIS A 152 -22.03 -19.14 26.53
C HIS A 152 -21.27 -19.10 27.85
N GLU A 153 -20.39 -20.07 28.10
CA GLU A 153 -19.57 -20.12 29.31
C GLU A 153 -18.56 -18.95 29.36
N LYS A 154 -17.96 -18.60 28.21
CA LYS A 154 -16.97 -17.52 28.12
C LYS A 154 -17.59 -16.13 28.32
N VAL A 155 -18.79 -15.90 27.79
CA VAL A 155 -19.53 -14.65 28.03
C VAL A 155 -19.88 -14.52 29.52
N ARG A 156 -20.31 -15.60 30.17
CA ARG A 156 -20.57 -15.60 31.61
C ARG A 156 -19.32 -15.28 32.43
N GLY A 157 -18.16 -15.82 32.05
CA GLY A 157 -16.89 -15.48 32.69
C GLY A 157 -16.50 -14.00 32.60
N VAL A 158 -16.92 -13.30 31.53
CA VAL A 158 -16.72 -11.85 31.41
C VAL A 158 -17.65 -11.08 32.37
N ILE A 159 -18.89 -11.52 32.51
CA ILE A 159 -19.85 -10.94 33.47
C ILE A 159 -19.32 -11.11 34.90
N ASP A 160 -18.86 -12.32 35.26
CA ASP A 160 -18.29 -12.61 36.58
C ASP A 160 -17.05 -11.76 36.88
N TRP A 161 -16.21 -11.51 35.87
CA TRP A 161 -15.08 -10.59 36.03
C TRP A 161 -15.54 -9.13 36.21
N ALA A 162 -16.55 -8.69 35.46
CA ALA A 162 -17.12 -7.35 35.57
C ALA A 162 -17.70 -7.12 36.97
N ASP A 163 -18.33 -8.12 37.57
CA ASP A 163 -18.78 -8.09 38.96
C ASP A 163 -17.60 -7.93 39.93
N LYS A 164 -16.54 -8.70 39.72
CA LYS A 164 -15.35 -8.66 40.58
C LYS A 164 -14.64 -7.31 40.51
N ILE A 165 -14.49 -6.71 39.33
CA ILE A 165 -13.81 -5.41 39.19
C ILE A 165 -14.65 -4.23 39.67
N THR A 166 -15.98 -4.36 39.63
CA THR A 166 -16.89 -3.34 40.15
C THR A 166 -17.14 -3.48 41.65
N ASN A 167 -16.44 -4.39 42.35
CA ASN A 167 -16.69 -4.73 43.76
C ASN A 167 -18.17 -5.03 44.02
N TYR A 168 -18.83 -5.73 43.09
CA TYR A 168 -20.26 -6.09 43.16
C TYR A 168 -21.21 -4.89 43.28
N ARG A 169 -20.78 -3.68 42.94
CA ARG A 169 -21.61 -2.45 43.02
C ARG A 169 -22.81 -2.46 42.09
N PHE A 170 -22.80 -3.29 41.05
CA PHE A 170 -23.86 -3.41 40.05
C PHE A 170 -24.42 -4.84 39.95
N LYS A 171 -24.36 -5.60 41.06
CA LYS A 171 -24.70 -7.02 41.09
C LYS A 171 -26.07 -7.33 40.48
N ASP A 172 -27.11 -6.56 40.81
CA ASP A 172 -28.46 -6.80 40.27
C ASP A 172 -28.53 -6.67 38.73
N VAL A 173 -27.72 -5.77 38.15
CA VAL A 173 -27.64 -5.57 36.69
C VAL A 173 -26.86 -6.70 36.04
N MET A 174 -25.79 -7.18 36.68
CA MET A 174 -24.95 -8.26 36.16
C MET A 174 -25.63 -9.63 36.30
N ASP A 175 -26.32 -9.90 37.41
CA ASP A 175 -27.17 -11.08 37.61
C ASP A 175 -28.31 -11.09 36.57
N SER A 176 -28.94 -9.93 36.35
CA SER A 176 -29.97 -9.79 35.29
C SER A 176 -29.41 -10.03 33.90
N ALA A 177 -28.17 -9.63 33.62
CA ALA A 177 -27.51 -9.91 32.34
C ALA A 177 -27.16 -11.40 32.20
N ARG A 178 -26.67 -12.02 33.28
CA ARG A 178 -26.26 -13.43 33.32
C ARG A 178 -27.40 -14.40 33.00
N ASP A 179 -28.61 -14.11 33.50
CA ASP A 179 -29.79 -14.97 33.31
C ASP A 179 -30.69 -14.50 32.15
N ASN A 180 -30.25 -13.51 31.37
CA ASN A 180 -31.05 -12.94 30.28
C ASN A 180 -31.10 -13.88 29.08
N LYS A 181 -32.27 -14.51 28.85
CA LYS A 181 -32.54 -15.31 27.64
C LYS A 181 -32.31 -14.56 26.32
N ASN A 182 -32.39 -13.22 26.31
CA ASN A 182 -32.06 -12.45 25.10
C ASN A 182 -30.57 -12.47 24.78
N ILE A 183 -29.69 -12.58 25.79
CA ILE A 183 -28.24 -12.72 25.57
C ILE A 183 -27.96 -14.10 24.99
N ASP A 184 -28.51 -15.17 25.55
CA ASP A 184 -28.38 -16.53 25.01
C ASP A 184 -28.92 -16.60 23.56
N ASN A 185 -30.11 -16.08 23.29
CA ASN A 185 -30.67 -16.03 21.93
C ASN A 185 -29.83 -15.20 20.95
N THR A 186 -29.14 -14.15 21.42
CA THR A 186 -28.25 -13.32 20.57
C THR A 186 -26.94 -14.04 20.29
N ILE A 187 -26.41 -14.75 21.30
CA ILE A 187 -25.24 -15.61 21.17
C ILE A 187 -25.53 -16.73 20.17
N ASP A 188 -26.66 -17.41 20.28
CA ASP A 188 -27.07 -18.48 19.36
C ASP A 188 -27.18 -18.01 17.91
N LYS A 189 -27.80 -16.84 17.67
CA LYS A 189 -27.86 -16.23 16.33
C LYS A 189 -26.47 -15.89 15.79
N GLY A 190 -25.59 -15.35 16.64
CA GLY A 190 -24.20 -15.06 16.28
C GLY A 190 -23.42 -16.33 15.92
N VAL A 191 -23.59 -17.39 16.72
CA VAL A 191 -23.01 -18.72 16.49
C VAL A 191 -23.50 -19.31 15.18
N GLU A 192 -24.80 -19.23 14.88
CA GLU A 192 -25.37 -19.75 13.64
C GLU A 192 -24.80 -19.02 12.40
N ILE A 193 -24.65 -17.69 12.45
CA ILE A 193 -24.00 -16.90 11.40
C ILE A 193 -22.57 -17.39 11.18
N VAL A 194 -21.78 -17.55 12.25
CA VAL A 194 -20.39 -18.01 12.14
C VAL A 194 -20.31 -19.44 11.61
N ARG A 195 -21.14 -20.37 12.10
CA ARG A 195 -21.20 -21.76 11.60
C ARG A 195 -21.55 -21.82 10.10
N LYS A 196 -22.46 -20.94 9.65
CA LYS A 196 -22.84 -20.79 8.25
C LYS A 196 -21.69 -20.26 7.38
N TYR A 197 -20.95 -19.26 7.84
CA TYR A 197 -19.81 -18.71 7.09
C TYR A 197 -18.59 -19.66 7.06
N LEU A 198 -18.39 -20.44 8.12
CA LEU A 198 -17.32 -21.46 8.19
C LEU A 198 -17.73 -22.80 7.56
N ASN A 199 -18.97 -22.95 7.07
CA ASN A 199 -19.52 -24.20 6.51
C ASN A 199 -19.36 -25.44 7.44
N LEU A 200 -19.38 -25.24 8.75
CA LEU A 200 -19.17 -26.30 9.75
C LEU A 200 -20.40 -27.21 9.97
N GLN A 201 -21.53 -26.90 9.33
CA GLN A 201 -22.83 -27.48 9.66
C GLN A 201 -23.31 -28.59 8.69
N SER A 202 -22.66 -28.78 7.54
CA SER A 202 -23.12 -29.76 6.55
C SER A 202 -22.26 -31.01 6.54
N GLN A 203 -22.63 -32.01 7.33
CA GLN A 203 -21.99 -33.34 7.35
C GLN A 203 -22.03 -34.05 5.97
N ASN A 204 -22.90 -33.60 5.03
CA ASN A 204 -23.07 -34.18 3.68
C ASN A 204 -22.82 -33.21 2.50
N GLN A 205 -22.37 -31.96 2.71
CA GLN A 205 -21.98 -31.05 1.60
C GLN A 205 -20.49 -30.69 1.60
N THR A 206 -19.70 -31.29 2.50
CA THR A 206 -18.24 -31.16 2.56
C THR A 206 -17.61 -31.45 1.19
N LEU A 207 -18.17 -32.37 0.41
CA LEU A 207 -17.69 -32.67 -0.94
C LEU A 207 -17.89 -31.50 -1.90
N SER A 208 -19.05 -30.83 -1.90
CA SER A 208 -19.31 -29.69 -2.81
C SER A 208 -18.52 -28.43 -2.46
N THR A 209 -18.22 -28.22 -1.16
CA THR A 209 -17.38 -27.13 -0.67
C THR A 209 -15.90 -27.44 -0.90
N LEU A 210 -15.43 -28.65 -0.61
CA LEU A 210 -14.07 -29.10 -0.95
C LEU A 210 -13.83 -29.10 -2.45
N THR A 211 -14.82 -29.41 -3.29
CA THR A 211 -14.70 -29.30 -4.75
C THR A 211 -14.68 -27.84 -5.20
N LYS A 212 -15.48 -26.93 -4.63
CA LYS A 212 -15.43 -25.49 -4.96
C LYS A 212 -14.15 -24.81 -4.47
N TRP A 213 -13.71 -25.11 -3.25
CA TRP A 213 -12.41 -24.69 -2.73
C TRP A 213 -11.27 -25.34 -3.51
N GLY A 214 -11.35 -26.63 -3.84
CA GLY A 214 -10.34 -27.34 -4.64
C GLY A 214 -10.22 -26.80 -6.06
N MET A 215 -11.32 -26.43 -6.71
CA MET A 215 -11.32 -25.82 -8.05
C MET A 215 -10.75 -24.38 -8.04
N ASN A 216 -11.06 -23.58 -7.01
CA ASN A 216 -10.50 -22.23 -6.86
C ASN A 216 -9.04 -22.27 -6.35
N ALA A 217 -8.73 -23.16 -5.41
CA ALA A 217 -7.39 -23.41 -4.91
C ALA A 217 -6.49 -23.95 -6.00
N GLY A 218 -6.96 -24.84 -6.88
CA GLY A 218 -6.20 -25.32 -8.04
C GLY A 218 -5.78 -24.18 -8.96
N LYS A 219 -6.68 -23.23 -9.27
CA LYS A 219 -6.34 -22.03 -10.04
C LYS A 219 -5.35 -21.12 -9.31
N VAL A 220 -5.52 -20.94 -8.00
CA VAL A 220 -4.59 -20.15 -7.18
C VAL A 220 -3.21 -20.80 -7.12
N ILE A 221 -3.14 -22.12 -6.94
CA ILE A 221 -1.91 -22.90 -6.90
C ILE A 221 -1.18 -22.80 -8.23
N VAL A 222 -1.87 -22.98 -9.37
CA VAL A 222 -1.26 -22.82 -10.70
C VAL A 222 -0.70 -21.40 -10.87
N ASN A 223 -1.45 -20.36 -10.49
CA ASN A 223 -0.98 -18.98 -10.56
C ASN A 223 0.22 -18.71 -9.64
N ILE A 224 0.25 -19.30 -8.44
CA ILE A 224 1.37 -19.21 -7.50
C ILE A 224 2.59 -19.92 -8.09
N ILE A 225 2.44 -21.13 -8.63
CA ILE A 225 3.52 -21.89 -9.26
C ILE A 225 4.12 -21.11 -10.43
N ILE A 226 3.28 -20.61 -11.33
CA ILE A 226 3.75 -19.76 -12.45
C ILE A 226 4.45 -18.51 -11.92
N GLY A 227 3.87 -17.86 -10.90
CA GLY A 227 4.48 -16.71 -10.24
C GLY A 227 5.84 -17.04 -9.62
N ILE A 228 6.01 -18.22 -9.02
CA ILE A 228 7.29 -18.69 -8.46
C ILE A 228 8.32 -18.88 -9.57
N PHE A 229 7.94 -19.52 -10.68
CA PHE A 229 8.83 -19.65 -11.84
C PHE A 229 9.27 -18.28 -12.34
N VAL A 230 8.33 -17.36 -12.56
CA VAL A 230 8.64 -15.98 -12.98
C VAL A 230 9.57 -15.30 -11.97
N ASN A 231 9.29 -15.43 -10.67
CA ASN A 231 10.12 -14.89 -9.60
C ASN A 231 11.57 -15.39 -9.69
N VAL A 232 11.78 -16.69 -9.84
CA VAL A 232 13.12 -17.29 -9.95
C VAL A 232 13.85 -16.81 -11.20
N TYR A 233 13.22 -16.88 -12.37
CA TYR A 233 13.84 -16.45 -13.63
C TYR A 233 14.20 -14.96 -13.60
N VAL A 234 13.30 -14.10 -13.11
CA VAL A 234 13.54 -12.65 -13.01
C VAL A 234 14.70 -12.35 -12.06
N LEU A 235 14.82 -13.05 -10.92
CA LEU A 235 15.91 -12.82 -9.98
C LEU A 235 17.26 -13.31 -10.49
N ILE A 236 17.28 -14.44 -11.20
CA ILE A 236 18.48 -14.94 -11.87
C ILE A 236 18.91 -13.97 -12.98
N GLU A 237 17.97 -13.45 -13.77
CA GLU A 237 18.29 -12.61 -14.94
C GLU A 237 18.24 -11.11 -14.66
N LYS A 238 18.06 -10.68 -13.40
CA LYS A 238 17.85 -9.28 -13.02
C LYS A 238 18.87 -8.30 -13.62
N GLU A 239 20.12 -8.74 -13.78
CA GLU A 239 21.18 -7.91 -14.36
C GLU A 239 21.08 -7.76 -15.87
N LYS A 240 20.71 -8.84 -16.56
CA LYS A 240 20.42 -8.81 -18.01
C LYS A 240 19.24 -7.88 -18.28
N PHE A 241 18.16 -8.03 -17.52
CA PHE A 241 16.99 -7.14 -17.58
C PHE A 241 17.37 -5.68 -17.31
N LYS A 242 18.18 -5.40 -16.28
CA LYS A 242 18.65 -4.05 -15.97
C LYS A 242 19.47 -3.47 -17.11
N ASN A 243 20.44 -4.20 -17.65
CA ASN A 243 21.32 -3.70 -18.72
C ASN A 243 20.54 -3.46 -20.02
N TRP A 244 19.66 -4.40 -20.39
CA TRP A 244 18.80 -4.28 -21.56
C TRP A 244 17.83 -3.10 -21.45
N SER A 245 17.20 -2.93 -20.28
CA SER A 245 16.30 -1.80 -20.01
C SER A 245 17.04 -0.47 -20.12
N LYS A 246 18.26 -0.36 -19.58
CA LYS A 246 19.07 0.84 -19.72
C LYS A 246 19.39 1.14 -21.19
N LYS A 247 19.79 0.13 -21.97
CA LYS A 247 20.07 0.27 -23.41
C LYS A 247 18.85 0.78 -24.16
N LEU A 248 17.68 0.18 -23.91
CA LEU A 248 16.42 0.61 -24.54
C LEU A 248 16.07 2.08 -24.25
N ILE A 249 16.26 2.54 -23.01
CA ILE A 249 15.98 3.93 -22.65
C ILE A 249 16.82 4.90 -23.48
N TYR A 250 18.11 4.63 -23.66
CA TYR A 250 19.00 5.48 -24.47
C TYR A 250 18.79 5.34 -25.99
N VAL A 251 18.10 4.30 -26.45
CA VAL A 251 17.69 4.13 -27.86
C VAL A 251 16.40 4.89 -28.15
N ILE A 252 15.43 4.84 -27.23
CA ILE A 252 14.10 5.45 -27.42
C ILE A 252 14.14 6.96 -27.16
N PHE A 253 14.94 7.41 -26.19
CA PHE A 253 14.97 8.81 -25.76
C PHE A 253 16.32 9.48 -26.05
N PRO A 254 16.32 10.77 -26.42
CA PRO A 254 17.54 11.59 -26.44
C PRO A 254 18.25 11.59 -25.08
N VAL A 255 19.55 11.88 -25.07
CA VAL A 255 20.41 11.77 -23.87
C VAL A 255 19.86 12.52 -22.66
N LYS A 256 19.35 13.75 -22.85
CA LYS A 256 18.78 14.56 -21.76
C LYS A 256 17.55 13.89 -21.11
N PRO A 257 16.44 13.59 -21.82
CA PRO A 257 15.30 12.87 -21.25
C PRO A 257 15.67 11.47 -20.74
N ALA A 258 16.56 10.74 -21.41
CA ALA A 258 17.03 9.44 -20.94
C ALA A 258 17.68 9.53 -19.55
N ASN A 259 18.49 10.56 -19.30
CA ASN A 259 19.10 10.80 -17.98
C ASN A 259 18.05 11.11 -16.91
N TYR A 260 16.98 11.85 -17.23
CA TYR A 260 15.88 12.09 -16.30
C TYR A 260 15.11 10.80 -15.96
N VAL A 261 14.84 9.95 -16.95
CA VAL A 261 14.24 8.62 -16.74
C VAL A 261 15.14 7.77 -15.85
N MET A 262 16.44 7.72 -16.13
CA MET A 262 17.40 6.96 -15.33
C MET A 262 17.45 7.43 -13.87
N GLN A 263 17.42 8.74 -13.64
CA GLN A 263 17.41 9.30 -12.29
C GLN A 263 16.10 8.95 -11.56
N THR A 264 14.98 8.99 -12.25
CA THR A 264 13.66 8.60 -11.70
C THR A 264 13.64 7.12 -11.34
N LEU A 265 14.17 6.24 -12.20
CA LEU A 265 14.27 4.80 -11.93
C LEU A 265 15.20 4.50 -10.75
N ARG A 266 16.30 5.23 -10.60
CA ARG A 266 17.18 5.11 -9.42
C ARG A 266 16.45 5.51 -8.14
N LYS A 267 15.67 6.61 -8.19
CA LYS A 267 14.88 7.03 -7.03
C LYS A 267 13.75 6.05 -6.72
N ALA A 268 13.11 5.49 -7.74
CA ALA A 268 12.12 4.43 -7.59
C ALA A 268 12.72 3.21 -6.87
N ASP A 269 13.88 2.72 -7.34
CA ASP A 269 14.58 1.60 -6.69
C ASP A 269 14.91 1.91 -5.23
N GLU A 270 15.40 3.12 -4.92
CA GLU A 270 15.71 3.56 -3.56
C GLU A 270 14.46 3.56 -2.64
N VAL A 271 13.36 4.17 -3.09
CA VAL A 271 12.11 4.29 -2.32
C VAL A 271 11.48 2.92 -2.09
N PHE A 272 11.36 2.10 -3.13
CA PHE A 272 10.73 0.78 -3.04
C PHE A 272 11.60 -0.18 -2.22
N TYR A 273 12.92 -0.19 -2.45
CA TYR A 273 13.83 -1.07 -1.72
C TYR A 273 13.89 -0.68 -0.25
N GLY A 274 14.04 0.61 0.05
CA GLY A 274 14.05 1.13 1.43
C GLY A 274 12.76 0.82 2.17
N PHE A 275 11.60 1.01 1.53
CA PHE A 275 10.30 0.73 2.13
C PHE A 275 10.11 -0.76 2.44
N ILE A 276 10.38 -1.65 1.48
CA ILE A 276 10.17 -3.10 1.64
C ILE A 276 11.16 -3.68 2.66
N VAL A 277 12.43 -3.31 2.58
CA VAL A 277 13.44 -3.74 3.56
C VAL A 277 13.08 -3.22 4.94
N GLY A 278 12.70 -1.94 5.05
CA GLY A 278 12.23 -1.34 6.29
C GLY A 278 11.07 -2.13 6.88
N LYS A 279 10.04 -2.44 6.09
CA LYS A 279 8.88 -3.20 6.56
C LYS A 279 9.18 -4.65 6.95
N ILE A 280 10.10 -5.32 6.26
CA ILE A 280 10.54 -6.67 6.65
C ILE A 280 11.28 -6.63 8.00
N ILE A 281 12.20 -5.67 8.17
CA ILE A 281 12.97 -5.52 9.43
C ILE A 281 12.02 -5.16 10.59
N ASP A 282 11.12 -4.21 10.34
CA ASP A 282 10.06 -3.79 11.26
C ASP A 282 9.20 -4.97 11.73
N SER A 283 8.74 -5.79 10.79
CA SER A 283 7.96 -7.00 11.06
C SER A 283 8.70 -8.02 11.91
N ILE A 284 10.00 -8.21 11.68
CA ILE A 284 10.84 -9.11 12.49
C ILE A 284 10.99 -8.55 13.91
N ILE A 285 11.25 -7.25 14.06
CA ILE A 285 11.40 -6.60 15.36
C ILE A 285 10.11 -6.71 16.17
N ILE A 286 8.96 -6.39 15.56
CA ILE A 286 7.66 -6.47 16.22
C ILE A 286 7.31 -7.91 16.60
N GLY A 287 7.59 -8.88 15.73
CA GLY A 287 7.43 -10.30 16.05
C GLY A 287 8.27 -10.74 17.26
N ILE A 288 9.54 -10.31 17.33
CA ILE A 288 10.44 -10.62 18.45
C ILE A 288 9.97 -9.96 19.75
N ILE A 289 9.62 -8.66 19.70
CA ILE A 289 9.10 -7.94 20.87
C ILE A 289 7.83 -8.60 21.38
N CYS A 290 6.91 -8.96 20.49
CA CYS A 290 5.68 -9.66 20.85
C CYS A 290 5.98 -11.00 21.51
N TYR A 291 6.90 -11.80 20.95
CA TYR A 291 7.28 -13.10 21.51
C TYR A 291 7.78 -13.00 22.95
N PHE A 292 8.77 -12.15 23.19
CA PHE A 292 9.34 -11.98 24.53
C PHE A 292 8.35 -11.35 25.51
N SER A 293 7.54 -10.39 25.06
CA SER A 293 6.51 -9.81 25.93
C SER A 293 5.46 -10.83 26.34
N MET A 294 5.07 -11.74 25.45
CA MET A 294 4.15 -12.82 25.78
C MET A 294 4.74 -13.80 26.80
N LEU A 295 6.03 -14.11 26.71
CA LEU A 295 6.71 -14.94 27.71
C LEU A 295 6.75 -14.25 29.09
N ILE A 296 7.11 -12.96 29.13
CA ILE A 296 7.21 -12.19 30.38
C ILE A 296 5.84 -12.01 31.03
N LEU A 297 4.81 -11.72 30.23
CA LEU A 297 3.43 -11.51 30.70
C LEU A 297 2.66 -12.83 30.87
N HIS A 298 3.30 -13.98 30.60
CA HIS A 298 2.72 -15.31 30.72
C HIS A 298 1.43 -15.51 29.90
N PHE A 299 1.38 -14.93 28.70
CA PHE A 299 0.29 -15.16 27.75
C PHE A 299 0.46 -16.52 27.06
N PRO A 300 -0.64 -17.27 26.82
CA PRO A 300 -0.59 -18.54 26.12
C PRO A 300 -0.31 -18.32 24.62
N TYR A 301 0.15 -19.37 23.94
CA TYR A 301 0.42 -19.37 22.49
C TYR A 301 1.44 -18.31 22.03
N ALA A 302 2.46 -18.02 22.84
CA ALA A 302 3.48 -17.01 22.56
C ALA A 302 4.06 -17.09 21.14
N VAL A 303 4.53 -18.28 20.73
CA VAL A 303 5.13 -18.50 19.39
C VAL A 303 4.13 -18.22 18.27
N VAL A 304 2.93 -18.80 18.35
CA VAL A 304 1.94 -18.71 17.27
C VAL A 304 1.46 -17.26 17.13
N CYS A 305 1.15 -16.60 18.25
CA CYS A 305 0.67 -15.23 18.23
C CYS A 305 1.76 -14.24 17.76
N SER A 306 3.00 -14.41 18.21
CA SER A 306 4.09 -13.54 17.79
C SER A 306 4.44 -13.69 16.31
N VAL A 307 4.36 -14.90 15.76
CA VAL A 307 4.53 -15.16 14.32
C VAL A 307 3.39 -14.52 13.54
N ILE A 308 2.14 -14.66 13.99
CA ILE A 308 1.00 -14.03 13.31
C ILE A 308 1.15 -12.51 13.29
N ILE A 309 1.40 -11.89 14.45
CA ILE A 309 1.56 -10.43 14.57
C ILE A 309 2.76 -9.95 13.75
N GLY A 310 3.91 -10.64 13.83
CA GLY A 310 5.09 -10.29 13.05
C GLY A 310 4.87 -10.37 11.55
N VAL A 311 4.34 -11.50 11.03
CA VAL A 311 4.12 -11.69 9.59
C VAL A 311 3.08 -10.71 9.05
N THR A 312 1.99 -10.49 9.78
CA THR A 312 0.93 -9.56 9.34
C THR A 312 1.41 -8.11 9.33
N ASN A 313 2.37 -7.73 10.19
CA ASN A 313 2.90 -6.36 10.25
C ASN A 313 3.61 -5.88 8.97
N VAL A 314 3.91 -6.80 8.04
CA VAL A 314 4.41 -6.45 6.70
C VAL A 314 3.40 -5.59 5.94
N ILE A 315 2.10 -5.77 6.21
CA ILE A 315 1.02 -4.99 5.58
C ILE A 315 0.86 -3.67 6.35
N PRO A 316 1.12 -2.51 5.71
CA PRO A 316 1.03 -1.22 6.40
C PRO A 316 -0.40 -0.93 6.87
N ILE A 317 -0.54 -0.36 8.07
CA ILE A 317 -1.80 0.03 8.74
C ILE A 317 -2.72 -1.16 9.09
N PHE A 318 -2.98 -2.08 8.15
CA PHE A 318 -3.90 -3.20 8.34
C PHE A 318 -3.27 -4.42 9.01
N GLY A 319 -1.95 -4.62 8.86
CA GLY A 319 -1.21 -5.71 9.48
C GLY A 319 -1.50 -5.89 10.96
N PRO A 320 -1.40 -4.82 11.78
CA PRO A 320 -1.78 -4.82 13.19
C PRO A 320 -3.16 -5.42 13.46
N TYR A 321 -4.17 -5.01 12.70
CA TYR A 321 -5.56 -5.48 12.90
C TYR A 321 -5.75 -6.91 12.41
N ILE A 322 -5.17 -7.26 11.26
CA ILE A 322 -5.23 -8.62 10.68
C ILE A 322 -4.57 -9.62 11.63
N GLY A 323 -3.47 -9.26 12.28
CA GLY A 323 -2.79 -10.09 13.26
C GLY A 323 -3.48 -10.11 14.63
N ALA A 324 -3.97 -8.97 15.10
CA ALA A 324 -4.61 -8.84 16.42
C ALA A 324 -5.89 -9.66 16.53
N VAL A 325 -6.75 -9.64 15.52
CA VAL A 325 -8.05 -10.34 15.56
C VAL A 325 -7.91 -11.83 15.88
N PRO A 326 -7.17 -12.64 15.10
CA PRO A 326 -7.05 -14.07 15.37
C PRO A 326 -6.27 -14.37 16.65
N THR A 327 -5.29 -13.55 17.03
CA THR A 327 -4.46 -13.79 18.22
C THR A 327 -5.18 -13.44 19.52
N VAL A 328 -5.89 -12.32 19.54
CA VAL A 328 -6.78 -11.95 20.65
C VAL A 328 -7.89 -12.97 20.78
N ALA A 329 -8.54 -13.37 19.67
CA ALA A 329 -9.57 -14.40 19.71
C ALA A 329 -9.04 -15.72 20.27
N LEU A 330 -7.85 -16.16 19.83
CA LEU A 330 -7.19 -17.37 20.34
C LEU A 330 -7.00 -17.33 21.86
N ILE A 331 -6.44 -16.25 22.38
CA ILE A 331 -6.18 -16.14 23.83
C ILE A 331 -7.48 -15.97 24.60
N PHE A 332 -8.44 -15.21 24.08
CA PHE A 332 -9.73 -14.96 24.71
C PHE A 332 -10.56 -16.23 24.88
N VAL A 333 -10.51 -17.14 23.90
CA VAL A 333 -11.19 -18.44 23.97
C VAL A 333 -10.63 -19.28 25.11
N THR A 334 -9.31 -19.33 25.28
CA THR A 334 -8.69 -20.08 26.38
C THR A 334 -8.95 -19.40 27.72
N ASN A 335 -8.66 -18.10 27.81
CA ASN A 335 -8.79 -17.29 29.01
C ASN A 335 -9.28 -15.87 28.64
N PRO A 336 -10.59 -15.56 28.84
CA PRO A 336 -11.17 -14.27 28.45
C PRO A 336 -10.42 -13.07 29.03
N MET A 337 -9.94 -13.20 30.28
CA MET A 337 -9.24 -12.13 30.97
C MET A 337 -7.86 -11.85 30.39
N GLN A 338 -7.09 -12.91 30.14
CA GLN A 338 -5.84 -12.76 29.41
C GLN A 338 -6.06 -12.24 27.99
N GLY A 339 -7.18 -12.60 27.35
CA GLY A 339 -7.57 -12.06 26.04
C GLY A 339 -7.77 -10.55 26.07
N ILE A 340 -8.46 -10.02 27.08
CA ILE A 340 -8.65 -8.58 27.28
C ILE A 340 -7.31 -7.89 27.54
N TYR A 341 -6.48 -8.43 28.45
CA TYR A 341 -5.16 -7.85 28.72
C TYR A 341 -4.24 -7.91 27.50
N PHE A 342 -4.30 -8.98 26.72
CA PHE A 342 -3.56 -9.11 25.49
C PHE A 342 -4.05 -8.13 24.42
N LEU A 343 -5.35 -7.90 24.30
CA LEU A 343 -5.90 -6.86 23.41
C LEU A 343 -5.35 -5.48 23.75
N ILE A 344 -5.36 -5.11 25.04
CA ILE A 344 -4.78 -3.84 25.51
C ILE A 344 -3.28 -3.79 25.17
N TYR A 345 -2.54 -4.86 25.48
CA TYR A 345 -1.12 -4.98 25.17
C TYR A 345 -0.85 -4.80 23.67
N VAL A 346 -1.58 -5.50 22.80
CA VAL A 346 -1.42 -5.39 21.35
C VAL A 346 -1.71 -3.97 20.90
N ILE A 347 -2.77 -3.32 21.38
CA ILE A 347 -3.03 -1.90 21.06
C ILE A 347 -1.82 -1.04 21.43
N VAL A 348 -1.27 -1.20 22.64
CA VAL A 348 -0.08 -0.46 23.10
C VAL A 348 1.13 -0.76 22.23
N LEU A 349 1.41 -2.04 21.93
CA LEU A 349 2.50 -2.46 21.05
C LEU A 349 2.39 -1.80 19.68
N GLN A 350 1.19 -1.73 19.12
CA GLN A 350 0.94 -1.15 17.80
C GLN A 350 1.03 0.38 17.82
N GLN A 351 0.71 1.03 18.93
CA GLN A 351 1.00 2.46 19.12
C GLN A 351 2.50 2.72 19.22
N ILE A 352 3.25 1.85 19.89
CA ILE A 352 4.71 1.95 19.94
C ILE A 352 5.31 1.74 18.54
N ASP A 353 4.78 0.78 17.79
CA ASP A 353 5.19 0.54 16.41
C ASP A 353 4.94 1.76 15.53
N GLY A 354 3.70 2.22 15.46
CA GLY A 354 3.29 3.33 14.59
C GLY A 354 3.96 4.67 14.92
N ASN A 355 4.25 4.94 16.20
CA ASN A 355 4.75 6.24 16.64
C ASN A 355 6.27 6.28 16.88
N PHE A 356 6.92 5.15 17.15
CA PHE A 356 8.35 5.12 17.50
C PHE A 356 9.18 4.19 16.61
N ILE A 357 8.81 2.92 16.51
CA ILE A 357 9.63 1.90 15.81
C ILE A 357 9.56 2.11 14.30
N GLY A 358 8.36 2.15 13.75
CA GLY A 358 8.08 2.37 12.33
C GLY A 358 8.78 3.61 11.78
N PRO A 359 8.60 4.82 12.37
CA PRO A 359 9.30 6.03 11.93
C PRO A 359 10.82 5.93 12.05
N LYS A 360 11.36 5.22 13.05
CA LYS A 360 12.82 5.07 13.22
C LYS A 360 13.44 4.11 12.20
N ILE A 361 12.70 3.11 11.74
CA ILE A 361 13.15 2.14 10.72
C ILE A 361 12.93 2.67 9.32
N LEU A 362 11.74 3.20 9.03
CA LEU A 362 11.39 3.72 7.72
C LEU A 362 11.93 5.14 7.49
N GLY A 363 12.22 5.92 8.53
CA GLY A 363 12.75 7.29 8.44
C GLY A 363 11.89 8.22 7.55
N ASP A 364 12.54 9.18 6.92
CA ASP A 364 11.95 10.07 5.89
C ASP A 364 11.68 9.37 4.55
N SER A 365 11.87 8.05 4.45
CA SER A 365 11.92 7.33 3.16
C SER A 365 10.63 7.41 2.35
N THR A 366 9.51 7.76 2.98
CA THR A 366 8.26 8.01 2.26
C THR A 366 7.87 9.48 2.31
N GLY A 367 7.98 10.19 3.44
CA GLY A 367 7.56 11.60 3.54
C GLY A 367 6.09 11.82 3.12
N VAL A 368 5.30 10.74 3.12
CA VAL A 368 3.93 10.70 2.60
C VAL A 368 2.98 10.92 3.77
N SER A 369 2.06 11.88 3.65
CA SER A 369 1.06 12.14 4.69
C SER A 369 0.18 10.89 4.93
N PRO A 370 -0.38 10.67 6.15
CA PRO A 370 -1.24 9.52 6.44
C PRO A 370 -2.40 9.31 5.45
N PHE A 371 -3.00 10.40 4.96
CA PHE A 371 -4.04 10.36 3.92
C PHE A 371 -3.61 9.56 2.69
N TRP A 372 -2.43 9.88 2.14
CA TRP A 372 -1.89 9.24 0.96
C TRP A 372 -1.48 7.78 1.21
N VAL A 373 -1.10 7.43 2.44
CA VAL A 373 -0.84 6.03 2.83
C VAL A 373 -2.14 5.22 2.80
N ILE A 374 -3.22 5.74 3.40
CA ILE A 374 -4.54 5.08 3.37
C ILE A 374 -5.02 4.96 1.92
N PHE A 375 -4.97 6.04 1.14
CA PHE A 375 -5.33 6.03 -0.27
C PHE A 375 -4.56 4.97 -1.05
N ALA A 376 -3.25 4.89 -0.85
CA ALA A 376 -2.38 3.93 -1.50
C ALA A 376 -2.76 2.47 -1.19
N ILE A 377 -3.09 2.18 0.07
CA ILE A 377 -3.49 0.84 0.50
C ILE A 377 -4.87 0.49 -0.04
N THR A 378 -5.83 1.41 0.00
CA THR A 378 -7.19 1.16 -0.50
C THR A 378 -7.18 0.91 -2.01
N VAL A 379 -6.50 1.77 -2.78
CA VAL A 379 -6.41 1.62 -4.24
C VAL A 379 -5.54 0.42 -4.62
N GLY A 380 -4.36 0.28 -4.01
CA GLY A 380 -3.45 -0.83 -4.28
C GLY A 380 -4.07 -2.18 -3.91
N GLY A 381 -4.71 -2.25 -2.74
CA GLY A 381 -5.45 -3.42 -2.26
C GLY A 381 -6.62 -3.80 -3.16
N GLY A 382 -7.40 -2.82 -3.63
CA GLY A 382 -8.50 -3.07 -4.56
C GLY A 382 -8.04 -3.58 -5.94
N LEU A 383 -6.86 -3.16 -6.42
CA LEU A 383 -6.36 -3.53 -7.74
C LEU A 383 -5.58 -4.85 -7.75
N PHE A 384 -4.71 -5.06 -6.75
CA PHE A 384 -3.74 -6.17 -6.76
C PHE A 384 -3.75 -6.99 -5.46
N GLY A 385 -4.73 -6.78 -4.56
CA GLY A 385 -4.82 -7.48 -3.29
C GLY A 385 -3.67 -7.14 -2.33
N ILE A 386 -3.26 -8.10 -1.50
CA ILE A 386 -2.18 -7.94 -0.52
C ILE A 386 -0.88 -7.40 -1.15
N PRO A 387 -0.38 -7.92 -2.29
CA PRO A 387 0.78 -7.35 -2.98
C PRO A 387 0.64 -5.85 -3.29
N GLY A 388 -0.56 -5.41 -3.67
CA GLY A 388 -0.86 -4.01 -3.94
C GLY A 388 -0.89 -3.12 -2.70
N MET A 389 -1.27 -3.67 -1.53
CA MET A 389 -1.22 -2.93 -0.26
C MET A 389 0.23 -2.62 0.14
N ILE A 390 1.15 -3.57 -0.09
CA ILE A 390 2.57 -3.42 0.22
C ILE A 390 3.24 -2.42 -0.74
N ILE A 391 2.96 -2.54 -2.04
CA ILE A 391 3.61 -1.71 -3.08
C ILE A 391 2.92 -0.36 -3.27
N GLY A 392 1.65 -0.22 -2.89
CA GLY A 392 0.89 1.00 -3.09
C GLY A 392 1.56 2.20 -2.45
N VAL A 393 2.03 2.07 -1.20
CA VAL A 393 2.64 3.17 -0.45
C VAL A 393 3.89 3.74 -1.14
N PRO A 394 4.91 2.93 -1.50
CA PRO A 394 6.06 3.44 -2.24
C PRO A 394 5.71 3.93 -3.65
N MET A 395 4.69 3.36 -4.30
CA MET A 395 4.17 3.89 -5.57
C MET A 395 3.64 5.32 -5.43
N VAL A 396 2.78 5.57 -4.44
CA VAL A 396 2.23 6.92 -4.21
C VAL A 396 3.33 7.90 -3.81
N SER A 397 4.29 7.48 -2.98
CA SER A 397 5.49 8.26 -2.67
C SER A 397 6.26 8.68 -3.93
N LEU A 398 6.50 7.73 -4.84
CA LEU A 398 7.18 8.01 -6.09
C LEU A 398 6.38 8.97 -6.99
N ILE A 399 5.07 8.79 -7.10
CA ILE A 399 4.19 9.68 -7.87
C ILE A 399 4.25 11.11 -7.32
N LEU A 400 4.12 11.28 -6.00
CA LEU A 400 4.21 12.60 -5.35
C LEU A 400 5.59 13.23 -5.56
N TRP A 401 6.65 12.44 -5.48
CA TRP A 401 8.00 12.91 -5.78
C TRP A 401 8.15 13.37 -7.24
N ILE A 402 7.59 12.63 -8.20
CA ILE A 402 7.59 13.02 -9.62
C ILE A 402 6.81 14.33 -9.80
N ILE A 403 5.62 14.44 -9.21
CA ILE A 403 4.78 15.65 -9.28
C ILE A 403 5.52 16.86 -8.70
N LYS A 404 6.13 16.72 -7.52
CA LYS A 404 6.93 17.77 -6.89
C LYS A 404 8.06 18.21 -7.82
N ARG A 405 8.81 17.24 -8.37
CA ARG A 405 9.95 17.52 -9.26
C ARG A 405 9.54 18.22 -10.55
N ILE A 406 8.42 17.81 -11.15
CA ILE A 406 7.87 18.46 -12.35
C ILE A 406 7.43 19.89 -12.01
N SER A 407 6.76 20.08 -10.88
CA SER A 407 6.33 21.40 -10.40
C SER A 407 7.52 22.31 -10.18
N ASP A 408 8.54 21.85 -9.46
CA ASP A 408 9.79 22.59 -9.21
C ASP A 408 10.49 22.97 -10.52
N HIS A 409 10.49 22.09 -11.52
CA HIS A 409 11.06 22.37 -12.83
C HIS A 409 10.30 23.50 -13.56
N PHE A 410 8.96 23.45 -13.56
CA PHE A 410 8.13 24.49 -14.17
C PHE A 410 8.25 25.83 -13.43
N LEU A 411 8.31 25.82 -12.10
CA LEU A 411 8.51 27.01 -11.28
C LEU A 411 9.87 27.66 -11.60
N ARG A 412 10.96 26.88 -11.65
CA ARG A 412 12.29 27.39 -12.04
C ARG A 412 12.30 27.96 -13.45
N LYS A 413 11.64 27.29 -14.40
CA LYS A 413 11.53 27.79 -15.79
C LYS A 413 10.79 29.12 -15.86
N ARG A 414 9.81 29.35 -14.97
CA ARG A 414 9.07 30.60 -14.84
C ARG A 414 9.71 31.60 -13.86
N LYS A 415 10.93 31.34 -13.36
CA LYS A 415 11.65 32.15 -12.35
C LYS A 415 10.85 32.38 -11.05
N MET A 416 9.96 31.44 -10.70
CA MET A 416 9.16 31.47 -9.48
C MET A 416 9.88 30.78 -8.32
N VAL A 417 9.51 31.14 -7.09
CA VAL A 417 10.06 30.57 -5.87
C VAL A 417 9.59 29.12 -5.73
N VAL A 418 10.52 28.21 -5.48
CA VAL A 418 10.24 26.76 -5.37
C VAL A 418 9.70 26.38 -3.99
N SER A 419 9.99 27.19 -2.96
CA SER A 419 9.57 26.90 -1.59
C SER A 419 8.05 26.97 -1.45
N SER A 420 7.44 25.86 -1.04
CA SER A 420 6.00 25.75 -0.78
C SER A 420 5.50 26.75 0.27
N ALA A 421 6.37 27.22 1.18
CA ALA A 421 6.01 28.18 2.23
C ALA A 421 5.50 29.52 1.67
N VAL A 422 6.01 29.95 0.51
CA VAL A 422 5.59 31.22 -0.12
C VAL A 422 4.16 31.16 -0.63
N TYR A 423 3.64 29.96 -0.89
CA TYR A 423 2.30 29.72 -1.44
C TYR A 423 1.23 29.56 -0.35
N GLN A 424 1.59 29.42 0.93
CA GLN A 424 0.65 29.10 1.99
C GLN A 424 -0.44 30.17 2.19
N ASN A 425 -0.11 31.44 1.98
CA ASN A 425 -1.02 32.58 2.09
C ASN A 425 -1.12 33.41 0.80
N LEU A 426 -0.66 32.85 -0.32
CA LEU A 426 -0.67 33.53 -1.62
C LEU A 426 -2.12 33.73 -2.10
N ASP A 427 -2.44 34.96 -2.48
CA ASP A 427 -3.68 35.29 -3.19
C ASP A 427 -3.48 35.10 -4.69
N TYR A 428 -2.52 35.82 -5.27
CA TYR A 428 -2.10 35.67 -6.67
C TYR A 428 -0.65 36.16 -6.86
N VAL A 429 -0.04 35.80 -7.99
CA VAL A 429 1.25 36.35 -8.44
C VAL A 429 0.95 37.44 -9.45
N ASP A 430 1.49 38.64 -9.24
CA ASP A 430 1.32 39.76 -10.18
C ASP A 430 1.97 39.41 -11.53
N PRO A 431 1.22 39.41 -12.66
CA PRO A 431 1.77 39.05 -13.97
C PRO A 431 2.83 40.01 -14.51
N GLN A 432 2.85 41.27 -14.06
CA GLN A 432 3.76 42.30 -14.56
C GLN A 432 5.02 42.42 -13.70
N THR A 433 4.88 42.34 -12.37
CA THR A 433 6.00 42.49 -11.43
C THR A 433 6.58 41.16 -10.96
N GLY A 434 5.82 40.06 -11.06
CA GLY A 434 6.21 38.75 -10.55
C GLY A 434 6.16 38.65 -9.01
N GLU A 435 5.60 39.66 -8.34
CA GLU A 435 5.49 39.70 -6.88
C GLU A 435 4.37 38.80 -6.36
N TYR A 436 4.59 38.23 -5.17
CA TYR A 436 3.66 37.34 -4.50
C TYR A 436 2.72 38.16 -3.61
N VAL A 437 1.49 38.39 -4.08
CA VAL A 437 0.49 39.14 -3.33
C VAL A 437 -0.17 38.21 -2.31
N GLN A 438 0.03 38.49 -1.02
CA GLN A 438 -0.55 37.69 0.06
C GLN A 438 -2.02 38.06 0.30
N LYS A 439 -2.86 37.07 0.66
CA LYS A 439 -4.24 37.32 1.07
C LYS A 439 -4.25 38.32 2.22
N LYS A 440 -4.91 39.47 2.03
CA LYS A 440 -5.13 40.44 3.12
C LYS A 440 -5.84 39.72 4.27
N GLU A 441 -5.18 39.64 5.43
CA GLU A 441 -5.75 39.07 6.63
C GLU A 441 -7.14 39.69 6.87
N ASN A 442 -8.15 38.84 6.89
CA ASN A 442 -9.55 39.26 6.86
C ASN A 442 -9.82 40.21 8.03
N LYS A 443 -10.52 41.34 7.78
CA LYS A 443 -10.78 42.46 8.72
C LYS A 443 -11.39 42.04 10.09
N SER A 444 -11.73 40.77 10.29
CA SER A 444 -12.24 40.18 11.52
C SER A 444 -11.37 40.45 12.76
N LYS A 445 -10.02 40.35 12.67
CA LYS A 445 -9.14 40.70 13.81
C LYS A 445 -9.18 42.19 14.18
N LYS A 446 -9.34 43.08 13.19
CA LYS A 446 -9.50 44.52 13.41
C LYS A 446 -10.83 44.83 14.11
N TYR A 447 -11.92 44.15 13.72
CA TYR A 447 -13.21 44.28 14.39
C TYR A 447 -13.21 43.68 15.79
N MET A 448 -12.58 42.53 16.03
CA MET A 448 -12.42 41.99 17.39
C MET A 448 -11.59 42.90 18.30
N GLY A 449 -10.53 43.54 17.78
CA GLY A 449 -9.76 44.54 18.53
C GLY A 449 -10.54 45.82 18.83
N ILE A 450 -11.42 46.25 17.92
CA ILE A 450 -12.33 47.39 18.14
C ILE A 450 -13.42 47.02 19.15
N VAL A 451 -14.02 45.84 19.02
CA VAL A 451 -15.05 45.32 19.94
C VAL A 451 -14.46 45.12 21.34
N GLY A 452 -13.25 44.55 21.46
CA GLY A 452 -12.53 44.44 22.73
C GLY A 452 -12.28 45.80 23.39
N LYS A 453 -11.83 46.79 22.61
CA LYS A 453 -11.67 48.17 23.12
C LYS A 453 -12.99 48.83 23.49
N MET A 454 -14.09 48.55 22.80
CA MET A 454 -15.43 49.04 23.16
C MET A 454 -15.98 48.38 24.43
N LEU A 455 -15.74 47.07 24.60
CA LEU A 455 -16.14 46.32 25.79
C LEU A 455 -15.34 46.77 27.03
N ASP A 456 -14.04 47.04 26.88
CA ASP A 456 -13.23 47.62 27.96
C ASP A 456 -13.65 49.05 28.32
N LYS A 457 -14.04 49.86 27.33
CA LYS A 457 -14.58 51.21 27.57
C LYS A 457 -15.91 51.15 28.31
N ARG A 458 -16.78 50.18 27.99
CA ARG A 458 -18.03 49.93 28.73
C ARG A 458 -17.79 49.42 30.15
N LYS A 459 -16.82 48.52 30.37
CA LYS A 459 -16.44 48.08 31.73
C LYS A 459 -15.93 49.22 32.60
N LYS A 460 -15.22 50.19 32.03
CA LYS A 460 -14.75 51.39 32.75
C LYS A 460 -15.84 52.44 33.01
N GLN A 461 -16.97 52.38 32.31
CA GLN A 461 -18.10 53.29 32.46
C GLN A 461 -19.28 52.69 33.26
N ALA A 462 -19.19 51.43 33.68
CA ALA A 462 -20.19 50.81 34.52
C ALA A 462 -20.12 51.43 35.94
N PRO A 463 -21.24 51.95 36.50
CA PRO A 463 -21.25 52.45 37.86
C PRO A 463 -20.91 51.29 38.81
N LYS A 464 -19.92 51.50 39.69
CA LYS A 464 -19.61 50.56 40.77
C LYS A 464 -20.85 50.45 41.65
N LYS A 465 -21.51 49.30 41.62
CA LYS A 465 -22.47 48.88 42.64
C LYS A 465 -21.75 48.06 43.69
#